data_AF-U1RFX0-F1
#
_entry.id   AF-U1RFX0-F1
#
_cell.length_a   1.000
_cell.length_b   1.000
_cell.length_c   1.000
_cell.angle_alpha   90.00
_cell.angle_beta   90.00
_cell.angle_gamma   90.00
#
_symmetry.space_group_name_H-M   'P 1'
#
loop_
_entity.id
_entity.type
_entity.pdbx_description
1 polymer ?
#
loop_
_entity_poly.entity_id
_entity_poly.type
_entity_poly.pdbx_seq_one_letter_code
_entity_poly.pdbx_strand_id
1 'polypeptide(L)'
;MLSFAVGIELELIETESSVGSFNVDIYAQEAGTGRKVIIENQLEDTNHDHLGKVITYADGKGAEVVVWVVARARDEHRQAIEWLNQHTDSDFGFFLVEIELWSIRGSLPAPRFNVVEQPNEWTKAIKLSEGLSETERVKLSYWTKYREVAQATPEFLKVFNPQKPSKDHWTTLRCGTSAYHIALLIDTQHGRIGIEFYAPDDKEIGAFPPFQRGGLAGLAYPLLLRHVYGYPRFETGF
;
A
#
# COMPACT_ATOMS: atom_id res chain seq x y z
N MET A 1 -2.76 12.72 12.91
CA MET A 1 -4.11 12.96 12.37
C MET A 1 -4.57 11.70 11.66
N LEU A 2 -5.88 11.44 11.62
CA LEU A 2 -6.44 10.21 11.05
C LEU A 2 -6.09 10.02 9.56
N SER A 3 -6.20 11.09 8.76
CA SER A 3 -5.87 11.10 7.32
C SER A 3 -4.49 10.50 7.01
N PHE A 4 -3.46 10.88 7.79
CA PHE A 4 -2.12 10.32 7.64
C PHE A 4 -2.03 8.84 8.00
N ALA A 5 -2.80 8.38 8.98
CA ALA A 5 -2.78 6.99 9.42
C ALA A 5 -3.41 6.08 8.37
N VAL A 6 -4.57 6.46 7.82
CA VAL A 6 -5.28 5.67 6.79
C VAL A 6 -4.74 5.91 5.37
N GLY A 7 -3.86 6.90 5.18
CA GLY A 7 -3.27 7.23 3.88
C GLY A 7 -4.26 7.86 2.89
N ILE A 8 -5.33 8.49 3.40
CA ILE A 8 -6.40 9.13 2.63
C ILE A 8 -6.48 10.59 3.07
N GLU A 9 -6.47 11.52 2.13
CA GLU A 9 -6.72 12.93 2.41
C GLU A 9 -8.23 13.16 2.56
N LEU A 10 -8.68 13.51 3.76
CA LEU A 10 -10.10 13.56 4.12
C LEU A 10 -10.61 15.00 4.18
N GLU A 11 -11.69 15.27 3.47
CA GLU A 11 -12.46 16.52 3.53
C GLU A 11 -13.77 16.27 4.26
N LEU A 12 -13.98 16.97 5.38
CA LEU A 12 -15.20 16.86 6.18
C LEU A 12 -16.40 17.39 5.38
N ILE A 13 -17.48 16.61 5.32
CA ILE A 13 -18.77 17.03 4.76
C ILE A 13 -19.72 17.38 5.90
N GLU A 14 -19.94 16.44 6.82
CA GLU A 14 -20.92 16.58 7.89
C GLU A 14 -20.50 15.74 9.12
N THR A 15 -20.84 16.21 10.30
CA THR A 15 -20.77 15.45 11.55
C THR A 15 -22.18 15.08 12.00
N GLU A 16 -22.36 13.94 12.67
CA GLU A 16 -23.68 13.44 13.08
C GLU A 16 -24.64 13.33 11.88
N SER A 17 -24.14 12.79 10.78
CA SER A 17 -24.83 12.79 9.49
C SER A 17 -25.91 11.72 9.43
N SER A 18 -27.16 12.11 9.16
CA SER A 18 -28.29 11.18 9.29
C SER A 18 -28.33 10.07 8.25
N VAL A 19 -28.64 8.85 8.71
CA VAL A 19 -28.88 7.63 7.92
C VAL A 19 -30.18 7.00 8.44
N GLY A 20 -31.31 7.33 7.81
CA GLY A 20 -32.63 6.91 8.30
C GLY A 20 -32.89 7.44 9.72
N SER A 21 -33.07 6.54 10.68
CA SER A 21 -33.26 6.86 12.10
C SER A 21 -31.96 6.95 12.93
N PHE A 22 -30.81 6.73 12.31
CA PHE A 22 -29.49 6.74 12.95
C PHE A 22 -28.64 7.90 12.40
N ASN A 23 -27.49 8.15 13.02
CA ASN A 23 -26.50 9.11 12.51
C ASN A 23 -25.14 8.44 12.51
N VAL A 24 -24.35 8.69 11.46
CA VAL A 24 -22.93 8.36 11.44
C VAL A 24 -22.14 9.54 12.02
N ASP A 25 -21.15 9.26 12.86
CA ASP A 25 -20.43 10.32 13.59
C ASP A 25 -19.81 11.35 12.63
N ILE A 26 -19.16 10.88 11.56
CA ILE A 26 -18.54 11.74 10.56
C ILE A 26 -18.76 11.18 9.17
N TYR A 27 -19.21 12.07 8.28
CA TYR A 27 -19.28 11.84 6.85
C TYR A 27 -18.32 12.80 6.14
N ALA A 28 -17.49 12.25 5.26
CA ALA A 28 -16.39 12.93 4.61
C ALA A 28 -16.26 12.44 3.16
N GLN A 29 -15.33 13.04 2.42
CA GLN A 29 -14.90 12.56 1.12
C GLN A 29 -13.37 12.53 1.03
N GLU A 30 -12.85 11.66 0.17
CA GLU A 30 -11.44 11.68 -0.21
C GLU A 30 -11.17 12.82 -1.19
N ALA A 31 -10.19 13.66 -0.86
CA ALA A 31 -9.74 14.72 -1.74
C ALA A 31 -9.20 14.16 -3.06
N GLY A 32 -9.61 14.76 -4.18
CA GLY A 32 -9.14 14.41 -5.52
C GLY A 32 -9.94 13.31 -6.23
N THR A 33 -10.47 12.32 -5.51
CA THR A 33 -11.34 11.28 -6.11
C THR A 33 -12.82 11.54 -5.86
N GLY A 34 -13.16 12.23 -4.76
CA GLY A 34 -14.53 12.44 -4.31
C GLY A 34 -15.17 11.19 -3.71
N ARG A 35 -14.40 10.12 -3.48
CA ARG A 35 -14.92 8.90 -2.87
C ARG A 35 -15.50 9.20 -1.50
N LYS A 36 -16.67 8.65 -1.23
CA LYS A 36 -17.39 8.91 0.02
C LYS A 36 -16.81 8.10 1.15
N VAL A 37 -16.58 8.76 2.29
CA VAL A 37 -15.96 8.17 3.47
C VAL A 37 -16.90 8.35 4.66
N ILE A 38 -17.13 7.27 5.41
CA ILE A 38 -17.73 7.36 6.74
C ILE A 38 -16.70 7.02 7.81
N ILE A 39 -16.78 7.70 8.95
CA ILE A 39 -15.95 7.44 10.11
C ILE A 39 -16.88 7.27 11.32
N GLU A 40 -16.76 6.14 11.99
CA GLU A 40 -17.52 5.80 13.19
C GLU A 40 -16.54 5.65 14.36
N ASN A 41 -16.74 6.42 15.43
CA ASN A 41 -15.90 6.40 16.62
C ASN A 41 -16.58 5.59 17.72
N GLN A 42 -16.10 4.38 17.93
CA GLN A 42 -16.48 3.58 19.08
C GLN A 42 -15.35 3.63 20.11
N LEU A 43 -15.37 4.58 21.05
CA LEU A 43 -14.28 4.77 22.03
C LEU A 43 -14.19 3.67 23.12
N GLU A 44 -14.67 2.46 22.81
CA GLU A 44 -14.58 1.23 23.60
C GLU A 44 -14.01 0.08 22.76
N ASP A 45 -13.98 -1.12 23.34
CA ASP A 45 -13.71 -2.36 22.60
C ASP A 45 -14.72 -2.59 21.48
N THR A 46 -14.27 -3.04 20.31
CA THR A 46 -15.17 -3.43 19.21
C THR A 46 -16.30 -4.37 19.66
N ASN A 47 -17.50 -4.15 19.14
CA ASN A 47 -18.66 -5.02 19.37
C ASN A 47 -19.49 -5.23 18.10
N HIS A 48 -20.39 -6.24 18.14
CA HIS A 48 -21.23 -6.59 17.00
C HIS A 48 -22.23 -5.50 16.61
N ASP A 49 -22.69 -4.69 17.57
CA ASP A 49 -23.60 -3.57 17.30
C ASP A 49 -22.95 -2.55 16.36
N HIS A 50 -21.73 -2.11 16.70
CA HIS A 50 -21.00 -1.15 15.88
C HIS A 50 -20.51 -1.76 14.56
N LEU A 51 -20.16 -3.05 14.52
CA LEU A 51 -19.88 -3.72 13.24
C LEU A 51 -21.10 -3.67 12.30
N GLY A 52 -22.31 -3.92 12.83
CA GLY A 52 -23.54 -3.80 12.05
C GLY A 52 -23.80 -2.35 11.61
N LYS A 53 -23.57 -1.38 12.50
CA LYS A 53 -23.71 0.06 12.19
C LYS A 53 -22.81 0.49 11.05
N VAL A 54 -21.50 0.19 11.10
CA VAL A 54 -20.58 0.66 10.06
C VAL A 54 -20.93 0.14 8.67
N ILE A 55 -21.43 -1.10 8.56
CA ILE A 55 -21.93 -1.67 7.31
C ILE A 55 -23.22 -0.95 6.87
N THR A 56 -24.16 -0.77 7.79
CA THR A 56 -25.46 -0.12 7.49
C THR A 56 -25.28 1.34 7.10
N TYR A 57 -24.36 2.06 7.74
CA TYR A 57 -24.05 3.45 7.45
C TYR A 57 -23.33 3.59 6.12
N ALA A 58 -22.46 2.64 5.77
CA ALA A 58 -21.80 2.63 4.47
C ALA A 58 -22.82 2.52 3.34
N ASP A 59 -23.74 1.54 3.42
CA ASP A 59 -24.83 1.39 2.45
C ASP A 59 -25.72 2.65 2.39
N GLY A 60 -26.18 3.14 3.55
CA GLY A 60 -27.07 4.29 3.63
C GLY A 60 -26.48 5.61 3.14
N LYS A 61 -25.16 5.78 3.16
CA LYS A 61 -24.46 6.95 2.59
C LYS A 61 -23.93 6.71 1.18
N GLY A 62 -23.96 5.46 0.70
CA GLY A 62 -23.20 5.02 -0.47
C GLY A 62 -21.70 5.29 -0.29
N ALA A 63 -21.19 5.04 0.91
CA ALA A 63 -19.78 5.24 1.24
C ALA A 63 -18.94 4.08 0.71
N GLU A 64 -17.86 4.43 0.03
CA GLU A 64 -16.88 3.50 -0.51
C GLU A 64 -15.82 3.17 0.54
N VAL A 65 -15.52 4.11 1.45
CA VAL A 65 -14.53 3.90 2.50
C VAL A 65 -15.18 4.00 3.87
N VAL A 66 -14.86 3.03 4.73
CA VAL A 66 -15.31 2.97 6.11
C VAL A 66 -14.11 3.00 7.03
N VAL A 67 -14.10 3.92 8.00
CA VAL A 67 -13.06 4.00 9.03
C VAL A 67 -13.70 3.80 10.39
N TRP A 68 -13.47 2.64 11.01
CA TRP A 68 -13.98 2.33 12.34
C TRP A 68 -12.87 2.57 13.37
N VAL A 69 -13.02 3.62 14.17
CA VAL A 69 -12.05 4.03 15.19
C VAL A 69 -12.46 3.46 16.55
N VAL A 70 -11.61 2.65 17.16
CA VAL A 70 -11.90 1.92 18.40
C VAL A 70 -10.85 2.13 19.50
N ALA A 71 -11.22 1.93 20.77
CA ALA A 71 -10.21 1.88 21.84
C ALA A 71 -9.38 0.60 21.78
N ARG A 72 -10.02 -0.52 21.44
CA ARG A 72 -9.36 -1.82 21.23
C ARG A 72 -10.10 -2.66 20.20
N ALA A 73 -9.37 -3.20 19.25
CA ALA A 73 -9.84 -4.17 18.28
C ALA A 73 -9.78 -5.59 18.88
N ARG A 74 -10.95 -6.22 19.07
CA ARG A 74 -11.03 -7.66 19.33
C ARG A 74 -10.72 -8.46 18.08
N ASP A 75 -10.08 -9.62 18.25
CA ASP A 75 -9.61 -10.46 17.15
C ASP A 75 -10.74 -10.92 16.23
N GLU A 76 -11.94 -11.18 16.76
CA GLU A 76 -13.09 -11.60 15.95
C GLU A 76 -13.56 -10.48 15.02
N HIS A 77 -13.54 -9.22 15.48
CA HIS A 77 -13.91 -8.07 14.65
C HIS A 77 -12.79 -7.70 13.69
N ARG A 78 -11.52 -7.84 14.10
CA ARG A 78 -10.37 -7.73 13.20
C ARG A 78 -10.53 -8.68 12.00
N GLN A 79 -10.77 -9.96 12.28
CA GLN A 79 -11.01 -10.99 11.25
C GLN A 79 -12.24 -10.70 10.40
N ALA A 80 -13.31 -10.14 10.98
CA ALA A 80 -14.49 -9.74 10.21
C ALA A 80 -14.19 -8.61 9.21
N ILE A 81 -13.42 -7.59 9.63
CA ILE A 81 -12.98 -6.50 8.74
C ILE A 81 -12.04 -7.04 7.66
N GLU A 82 -11.10 -7.93 8.01
CA GLU A 82 -10.24 -8.63 7.05
C GLU A 82 -11.08 -9.41 6.03
N TRP A 83 -12.09 -10.16 6.48
CA TRP A 83 -13.00 -10.90 5.61
C TRP A 83 -13.76 -9.97 4.66
N LEU A 84 -14.29 -8.83 5.15
CA LEU A 84 -14.95 -7.83 4.31
C LEU A 84 -14.00 -7.32 3.22
N ASN A 85 -12.80 -6.90 3.58
CA ASN A 85 -11.79 -6.42 2.61
C ASN A 85 -11.37 -7.46 1.57
N GLN A 86 -11.53 -8.75 1.86
CA GLN A 86 -11.28 -9.84 0.91
C GLN A 86 -12.48 -10.14 0.00
N HIS A 87 -13.70 -9.79 0.42
CA HIS A 87 -14.95 -10.19 -0.24
C HIS A 87 -15.78 -9.03 -0.78
N THR A 88 -15.31 -7.78 -0.70
CA THR A 88 -15.92 -6.63 -1.38
C THR A 88 -15.17 -6.23 -2.65
N ASP A 89 -15.82 -5.44 -3.50
CA ASP A 89 -15.19 -4.88 -4.71
C ASP A 89 -14.08 -3.88 -4.38
N SER A 90 -13.20 -3.60 -5.35
CA SER A 90 -12.01 -2.75 -5.16
C SER A 90 -12.32 -1.30 -4.79
N ASP A 91 -13.55 -0.88 -5.07
CA ASP A 91 -14.03 0.45 -4.75
C ASP A 91 -14.32 0.59 -3.25
N PHE A 92 -14.61 -0.53 -2.57
CA PHE A 92 -14.88 -0.56 -1.15
C PHE A 92 -13.63 -0.85 -0.31
N GLY A 93 -13.50 -0.16 0.82
CA GLY A 93 -12.39 -0.35 1.74
C GLY A 93 -12.76 -0.09 3.20
N PHE A 94 -12.48 -1.06 4.06
CA PHE A 94 -12.71 -0.99 5.49
C PHE A 94 -11.38 -0.83 6.24
N PHE A 95 -11.30 0.18 7.10
CA PHE A 95 -10.22 0.39 8.03
C PHE A 95 -10.71 0.14 9.45
N LEU A 96 -9.93 -0.64 10.21
CA LEU A 96 -10.08 -0.76 11.67
C LEU A 96 -8.88 -0.08 12.32
N VAL A 97 -9.15 0.94 13.13
CA VAL A 97 -8.12 1.83 13.67
C VAL A 97 -8.26 1.89 15.18
N GLU A 98 -7.21 1.53 15.91
CA GLU A 98 -7.14 1.78 17.35
C GLU A 98 -6.69 3.22 17.63
N ILE A 99 -7.34 3.87 18.60
CA ILE A 99 -6.95 5.21 19.08
C ILE A 99 -6.37 5.14 20.49
N GLU A 100 -5.19 5.73 20.66
CA GLU A 100 -4.52 5.92 21.94
C GLU A 100 -4.31 7.42 22.21
N LEU A 101 -4.23 7.79 23.49
CA LEU A 101 -3.85 9.14 23.91
C LEU A 101 -2.44 9.16 24.47
N TRP A 102 -1.57 9.92 23.83
CA TRP A 102 -0.17 10.07 24.23
C TRP A 102 0.07 11.43 24.85
N SER A 103 0.79 11.48 25.97
CA SER A 103 1.26 12.75 26.56
C SER A 103 2.77 12.68 26.76
N ILE A 104 3.44 13.79 26.44
CA ILE A 104 4.87 13.93 26.68
C ILE A 104 5.06 15.02 27.72
N ARG A 105 5.64 14.67 28.87
CA ARG A 105 6.04 15.60 29.93
C ARG A 105 4.96 16.63 30.31
N GLY A 106 3.73 16.17 30.51
CA GLY A 106 2.62 17.02 30.96
C GLY A 106 1.98 17.87 29.86
N SER A 107 2.28 17.61 28.58
CA SER A 107 1.51 18.17 27.47
C SER A 107 0.05 17.71 27.52
N LEU A 108 -0.82 18.45 26.83
CA LEU A 108 -2.15 17.94 26.50
C LEU A 108 -2.00 16.60 25.76
N PRO A 109 -2.87 15.61 26.06
CA PRO A 109 -2.86 14.34 25.35
C PRO A 109 -3.12 14.55 23.85
N ALA A 110 -2.32 13.90 23.01
CA ALA A 110 -2.48 13.90 21.56
C ALA A 110 -2.96 12.51 21.10
N PRO A 111 -3.93 12.44 20.17
CA PRO A 111 -4.40 11.18 19.63
C PRO A 111 -3.35 10.55 18.71
N ARG A 112 -3.07 9.27 18.94
CA ARG A 112 -2.31 8.39 18.07
C ARG A 112 -3.25 7.34 17.50
N PHE A 113 -3.23 7.20 16.18
CA PHE A 113 -4.04 6.23 15.46
C PHE A 113 -3.15 5.08 14.99
N ASN A 114 -3.53 3.85 15.31
CA ASN A 114 -2.85 2.62 14.92
C ASN A 114 -3.79 1.83 14.00
N VAL A 115 -3.43 1.69 12.73
CA VAL A 115 -4.23 0.92 11.78
C VAL A 115 -4.02 -0.57 12.06
N VAL A 116 -5.09 -1.24 12.51
CA VAL A 116 -5.09 -2.68 12.81
C VAL A 116 -5.45 -3.47 11.56
N GLU A 117 -6.44 -3.01 10.80
CA GLU A 117 -6.82 -3.59 9.50
C GLU A 117 -7.05 -2.51 8.47
N GLN A 118 -6.75 -2.82 7.22
CA GLN A 118 -6.91 -1.93 6.08
C GLN A 118 -7.21 -2.72 4.80
N PRO A 119 -7.73 -2.06 3.74
CA PRO A 119 -7.99 -2.72 2.47
C PRO A 119 -6.72 -3.32 1.85
N ASN A 120 -6.81 -4.56 1.37
CA ASN A 120 -5.69 -5.25 0.76
C ASN A 120 -5.26 -4.59 -0.57
N GLU A 121 -3.99 -4.19 -0.67
CA GLU A 121 -3.40 -3.70 -1.92
C GLU A 121 -3.32 -4.83 -2.98
N TRP A 122 -3.24 -6.10 -2.55
CA TRP A 122 -3.30 -7.28 -3.42
C TRP A 122 -4.63 -7.41 -4.16
N THR A 123 -5.76 -7.25 -3.48
CA THR A 123 -7.10 -7.31 -4.10
C THR A 123 -7.31 -6.15 -5.08
N LYS A 124 -6.81 -4.95 -4.75
CA LYS A 124 -6.78 -3.80 -5.67
C LYS A 124 -5.90 -4.07 -6.90
N ALA A 125 -4.74 -4.70 -6.72
CA ALA A 125 -3.85 -5.07 -7.83
C ALA A 125 -4.47 -6.14 -8.76
N ILE A 126 -5.21 -7.12 -8.21
CA ILE A 126 -5.91 -8.14 -9.00
C ILE A 126 -7.04 -7.52 -9.84
N LYS A 127 -7.78 -6.52 -9.34
CA LYS A 127 -8.86 -5.88 -10.11
C LYS A 127 -8.38 -4.77 -11.06
N LEU A 128 -7.30 -4.03 -10.72
CA LEU A 128 -6.56 -3.20 -11.70
C LEU A 128 -6.01 -4.03 -12.88
N SER A 129 -5.99 -5.36 -12.72
CA SER A 129 -5.61 -6.34 -13.73
C SER A 129 -6.74 -6.65 -14.73
N GLU A 130 -7.99 -6.24 -14.48
CA GLU A 130 -9.08 -6.32 -15.47
C GLU A 130 -8.78 -5.41 -16.67
N GLY A 131 -8.80 -5.98 -17.88
CA GLY A 131 -8.37 -5.30 -19.11
C GLY A 131 -6.85 -5.28 -19.36
N LEU A 132 -6.03 -5.81 -18.45
CA LEU A 132 -4.59 -5.99 -18.67
C LEU A 132 -4.27 -7.28 -19.41
N SER A 133 -3.22 -7.24 -20.21
CA SER A 133 -2.61 -8.46 -20.74
C SER A 133 -2.05 -9.32 -19.60
N GLU A 134 -1.99 -10.64 -19.79
CA GLU A 134 -1.45 -11.58 -18.81
C GLU A 134 -0.07 -11.15 -18.28
N THR A 135 0.78 -10.62 -19.16
CA THR A 135 2.10 -10.12 -18.78
C THR A 135 2.05 -8.91 -17.85
N GLU A 136 1.14 -7.96 -18.09
CA GLU A 136 0.95 -6.80 -17.23
C GLU A 136 0.37 -7.19 -15.86
N ARG A 137 -0.52 -8.19 -15.81
CA ARG A 137 -1.04 -8.74 -14.55
C ARG A 137 0.09 -9.31 -13.70
N VAL A 138 0.94 -10.15 -14.29
CA VAL A 138 2.08 -10.76 -13.59
C VAL A 138 3.03 -9.69 -13.05
N LYS A 139 3.32 -8.63 -13.83
CA LYS A 139 4.17 -7.52 -13.37
C LYS A 139 3.55 -6.77 -12.20
N LEU A 140 2.27 -6.41 -12.31
CA LEU A 140 1.56 -5.69 -11.25
C LEU A 140 1.51 -6.52 -9.97
N SER A 141 1.13 -7.80 -10.05
CA SER A 141 1.13 -8.72 -8.90
C SER A 141 2.52 -8.86 -8.28
N TYR A 142 3.57 -8.99 -9.09
CA TYR A 142 4.94 -9.07 -8.58
C TYR A 142 5.31 -7.82 -7.77
N TRP A 143 5.07 -6.62 -8.30
CA TRP A 143 5.42 -5.38 -7.61
C TRP A 143 4.57 -5.12 -6.37
N THR A 144 3.32 -5.54 -6.38
CA THR A 144 2.47 -5.52 -5.17
C THR A 144 3.06 -6.40 -4.09
N LYS A 145 3.42 -7.65 -4.43
CA LYS A 145 4.01 -8.56 -3.44
C LYS A 145 5.36 -8.07 -2.93
N TYR A 146 6.20 -7.54 -3.82
CA TYR A 146 7.45 -6.90 -3.45
C TYR A 146 7.23 -5.77 -2.45
N ARG A 147 6.26 -4.89 -2.68
CA ARG A 147 5.98 -3.76 -1.80
C ARG A 147 5.51 -4.22 -0.42
N GLU A 148 4.65 -5.23 -0.35
CA GLU A 148 4.23 -5.83 0.94
C GLU A 148 5.43 -6.32 1.74
N VAL A 149 6.30 -7.12 1.12
CA VAL A 149 7.50 -7.67 1.77
C VAL A 149 8.45 -6.55 2.19
N ALA A 150 8.65 -5.54 1.34
CA ALA A 150 9.49 -4.39 1.63
C ALA A 150 8.96 -3.56 2.81
N GLN A 151 7.64 -3.35 2.89
CA GLN A 151 7.00 -2.63 3.99
C GLN A 151 7.04 -3.41 5.31
N ALA A 152 7.03 -4.75 5.24
CA ALA A 152 7.18 -5.61 6.41
C ALA A 152 8.64 -5.76 6.89
N THR A 153 9.62 -5.14 6.22
CA THR A 153 11.06 -5.29 6.54
C THR A 153 11.65 -3.96 7.06
N PRO A 154 11.77 -3.76 8.38
CA PRO A 154 12.23 -2.49 8.96
C PRO A 154 13.62 -2.05 8.50
N GLU A 155 14.55 -2.99 8.31
CA GLU A 155 15.91 -2.72 7.84
C GLU A 155 15.91 -2.15 6.42
N PHE A 156 14.99 -2.61 5.59
CA PHE A 156 14.82 -2.11 4.23
C PHE A 156 14.28 -0.67 4.24
N LEU A 157 13.24 -0.40 5.06
CA LEU A 157 12.62 0.92 5.16
C LEU A 157 13.53 2.01 5.72
N LYS A 158 14.58 1.65 6.47
CA LYS A 158 15.61 2.59 6.93
C LYS A 158 16.44 3.17 5.79
N VAL A 159 16.55 2.44 4.66
CA VAL A 159 17.43 2.78 3.55
C VAL A 159 16.63 3.17 2.30
N PHE A 160 15.50 2.51 2.06
CA PHE A 160 14.73 2.66 0.83
C PHE A 160 13.23 2.84 1.10
N ASN A 161 12.56 3.60 0.23
CA ASN A 161 11.10 3.71 0.22
C ASN A 161 10.54 2.99 -1.01
N PRO A 162 9.84 1.84 -0.86
CA PRO A 162 9.32 1.08 -2.00
C PRO A 162 8.26 1.89 -2.75
N GLN A 163 8.39 1.94 -4.08
CA GLN A 163 7.45 2.67 -4.93
C GLN A 163 6.09 1.96 -4.99
N LYS A 164 5.05 2.70 -5.42
CA LYS A 164 3.74 2.12 -5.71
C LYS A 164 3.89 1.05 -6.82
N PRO A 165 3.15 -0.07 -6.76
CA PRO A 165 3.17 -1.08 -7.81
C PRO A 165 2.71 -0.50 -9.15
N SER A 166 3.33 -0.95 -10.25
CA SER A 166 2.96 -0.55 -11.61
C SER A 166 2.98 -1.76 -12.56
N LYS A 167 2.61 -1.53 -13.83
CA LYS A 167 2.64 -2.54 -14.90
C LYS A 167 4.01 -2.62 -15.58
N ASP A 168 4.98 -1.82 -15.12
CA ASP A 168 6.30 -1.77 -15.71
C ASP A 168 7.10 -3.03 -15.36
N HIS A 169 8.07 -3.35 -16.20
CA HIS A 169 9.02 -4.43 -15.91
C HIS A 169 10.12 -3.99 -14.93
N TRP A 170 10.05 -2.77 -14.40
CA TRP A 170 11.07 -2.18 -13.55
C TRP A 170 10.46 -1.30 -12.45
N THR A 171 11.21 -1.10 -11.36
CA THR A 171 10.93 -0.08 -10.34
C THR A 171 12.25 0.49 -9.80
N THR A 172 12.28 1.74 -9.37
CA THR A 172 13.51 2.40 -8.90
C THR A 172 13.61 2.45 -7.39
N LEU A 173 14.79 2.09 -6.86
CA LEU A 173 15.22 2.42 -5.51
C LEU A 173 15.89 3.78 -5.49
N ARG A 174 15.29 4.73 -4.78
CA ARG A 174 15.87 6.07 -4.62
C ARG A 174 17.08 5.99 -3.69
N CYS A 175 18.22 6.49 -4.15
CA CYS A 175 19.47 6.48 -3.39
C CYS A 175 19.84 7.84 -2.77
N GLY A 176 18.88 8.76 -2.66
CA GLY A 176 19.09 10.12 -2.13
C GLY A 176 19.84 11.08 -3.06
N THR A 177 20.16 10.66 -4.28
CA THR A 177 20.84 11.48 -5.31
C THR A 177 20.27 11.17 -6.70
N SER A 178 20.41 12.12 -7.63
CA SER A 178 20.10 11.96 -9.05
C SER A 178 21.31 11.56 -9.90
N ALA A 179 22.51 11.50 -9.31
CA ALA A 179 23.74 11.17 -10.03
C ALA A 179 23.76 9.70 -10.49
N TYR A 180 23.08 8.81 -9.76
CA TYR A 180 22.95 7.41 -10.09
C TYR A 180 21.62 6.84 -9.59
N HIS A 181 21.21 5.75 -10.21
CA HIS A 181 19.93 5.09 -9.95
C HIS A 181 20.13 3.57 -9.84
N ILE A 182 19.36 2.96 -8.95
CA ILE A 182 19.22 1.51 -8.86
C ILE A 182 17.81 1.16 -9.33
N ALA A 183 17.70 0.38 -10.39
CA ALA A 183 16.45 -0.18 -10.87
C ALA A 183 16.39 -1.67 -10.56
N LEU A 184 15.28 -2.11 -9.97
CA LEU A 184 14.93 -3.51 -9.88
C LEU A 184 14.14 -3.87 -11.14
N LEU A 185 14.45 -5.03 -11.72
CA LEU A 185 13.93 -5.49 -13.00
C LEU A 185 13.26 -6.85 -12.83
N ILE A 186 12.19 -7.08 -13.57
CA ILE A 186 11.57 -8.39 -13.75
C ILE A 186 11.47 -8.73 -15.23
N ASP A 187 11.89 -9.93 -15.59
CA ASP A 187 11.71 -10.53 -16.90
C ASP A 187 10.72 -11.68 -16.76
N THR A 188 9.47 -11.39 -17.09
CA THR A 188 8.36 -12.34 -17.00
C THR A 188 8.43 -13.44 -18.05
N GLN A 189 9.13 -13.22 -19.17
CA GLN A 189 9.23 -14.21 -20.25
C GLN A 189 10.25 -15.28 -19.91
N HIS A 190 11.39 -14.89 -19.33
CA HIS A 190 12.47 -15.81 -18.98
C HIS A 190 12.46 -16.23 -17.52
N GLY A 191 11.53 -15.71 -16.71
CA GLY A 191 11.47 -15.96 -15.27
C GLY A 191 12.78 -15.52 -14.62
N ARG A 192 13.12 -14.25 -14.72
CA ARG A 192 14.35 -13.70 -14.11
C ARG A 192 14.06 -12.39 -13.43
N ILE A 193 14.86 -12.08 -12.42
CA ILE A 193 14.88 -10.77 -11.79
C ILE A 193 16.26 -10.17 -11.96
N GLY A 194 16.36 -8.85 -11.96
CA GLY A 194 17.64 -8.20 -12.06
C GLY A 194 17.72 -6.92 -11.26
N ILE A 195 18.96 -6.49 -11.05
CA ILE A 195 19.27 -5.18 -10.53
C ILE A 195 20.14 -4.50 -11.57
N GLU A 196 19.79 -3.27 -11.90
CA GLU A 196 20.52 -2.40 -12.78
C GLU A 196 20.97 -1.17 -12.00
N PHE A 197 22.25 -0.86 -12.13
CA PHE A 197 22.82 0.39 -11.67
C PHE A 197 23.18 1.22 -12.90
N TYR A 198 22.71 2.46 -12.95
CA TYR A 198 23.07 3.39 -14.03
C TYR A 198 23.29 4.82 -13.52
N ALA A 199 24.23 5.52 -14.14
CA ALA A 199 24.58 6.91 -13.87
C ALA A 199 24.47 7.72 -15.18
N PRO A 200 23.40 8.51 -15.38
CA PRO A 200 23.10 9.10 -16.69
C PRO A 200 24.13 10.15 -17.13
N ASP A 201 24.63 10.97 -16.20
CA ASP A 201 25.44 12.16 -16.50
C ASP A 201 26.88 12.13 -15.92
N ASP A 202 27.25 11.08 -15.17
CA ASP A 202 28.54 10.99 -14.48
C ASP A 202 29.45 9.90 -15.09
N LYS A 203 30.42 10.35 -15.90
CA LYS A 203 31.40 9.47 -16.56
C LYS A 203 32.47 8.93 -15.61
N GLU A 204 32.68 9.54 -14.45
CA GLU A 204 33.66 9.07 -13.46
C GLU A 204 33.09 7.91 -12.64
N ILE A 205 31.81 7.97 -12.26
CA ILE A 205 31.12 6.84 -11.61
C ILE A 205 31.02 5.63 -12.55
N GLY A 206 30.83 5.87 -13.84
CA GLY A 206 30.87 4.83 -14.87
C GLY A 206 32.26 4.23 -15.11
N ALA A 207 33.35 4.82 -14.62
CA ALA A 207 34.71 4.35 -14.90
C ALA A 207 35.15 3.16 -14.01
N PHE A 208 34.28 2.64 -13.13
CA PHE A 208 34.59 1.44 -12.36
C PHE A 208 34.90 0.26 -13.30
N PRO A 209 36.05 -0.43 -13.14
CA PRO A 209 36.41 -1.53 -14.02
C PRO A 209 35.34 -2.61 -13.95
N PRO A 210 34.96 -3.23 -15.09
CA PRO A 210 33.96 -4.29 -15.09
C PRO A 210 34.43 -5.40 -14.17
N PHE A 211 33.61 -5.74 -13.17
CA PHE A 211 33.78 -6.98 -12.42
C PHE A 211 33.68 -8.12 -13.45
N GLN A 212 34.83 -8.68 -13.81
CA GLN A 212 34.90 -9.77 -14.77
C GLN A 212 34.16 -10.98 -14.20
N ARG A 213 33.04 -11.35 -14.85
CA ARG A 213 32.83 -12.71 -15.37
C ARG A 213 31.70 -12.72 -16.40
N GLY A 214 32.06 -13.07 -17.63
CA GLY A 214 31.15 -13.70 -18.59
C GLY A 214 30.36 -12.77 -19.50
N GLY A 215 31.06 -12.14 -20.46
CA GLY A 215 30.62 -11.86 -21.83
C GLY A 215 29.20 -11.36 -22.08
N LEU A 216 29.09 -10.12 -22.56
CA LEU A 216 28.58 -9.78 -23.90
C LEU A 216 28.99 -8.33 -24.20
N ALA A 217 29.73 -8.15 -25.29
CA ALA A 217 30.25 -6.86 -25.73
C ALA A 217 29.26 -6.17 -26.67
N GLY A 218 29.18 -4.83 -26.56
CA GLY A 218 28.86 -3.95 -27.68
C GLY A 218 27.56 -3.15 -27.56
N LEU A 219 27.67 -1.93 -27.03
CA LEU A 219 27.35 -0.65 -27.71
C LEU A 219 27.43 0.48 -26.66
N ALA A 220 28.09 1.59 -27.04
CA ALA A 220 28.38 2.73 -26.17
C ALA A 220 27.10 3.46 -25.74
N TYR A 221 26.82 3.55 -24.43
CA TYR A 221 25.95 4.50 -23.69
C TYR A 221 26.10 4.18 -22.17
N PRO A 222 25.69 5.04 -21.20
CA PRO A 222 26.19 5.01 -19.80
C PRO A 222 26.10 3.62 -19.17
N LEU A 223 27.12 3.25 -18.38
CA LEU A 223 27.31 1.88 -17.89
C LEU A 223 26.03 1.28 -17.31
N LEU A 224 25.64 0.16 -17.89
CA LEU A 224 24.51 -0.65 -17.49
C LEU A 224 25.06 -1.90 -16.79
N LEU A 225 25.18 -1.88 -15.46
CA LEU A 225 25.55 -3.06 -14.69
C LEU A 225 24.29 -3.87 -14.38
N ARG A 226 23.91 -4.77 -15.29
CA ARG A 226 22.74 -5.65 -15.13
C ARG A 226 23.16 -6.99 -14.52
N HIS A 227 22.82 -7.22 -13.25
CA HIS A 227 22.93 -8.55 -12.64
C HIS A 227 21.57 -9.24 -12.71
N VAL A 228 21.52 -10.43 -13.31
CA VAL A 228 20.28 -11.19 -13.51
C VAL A 228 20.36 -12.50 -12.73
N TYR A 229 19.39 -12.73 -11.84
CA TYR A 229 19.27 -13.94 -11.03
C TYR A 229 18.06 -14.77 -11.50
N GLY A 230 18.20 -16.09 -11.55
CA GLY A 230 17.11 -17.02 -11.85
C GLY A 230 16.32 -17.42 -10.59
N TYR A 231 15.04 -17.74 -10.75
CA TYR A 231 14.17 -18.23 -9.66
C TYR A 231 14.57 -19.65 -9.21
N PRO A 232 14.45 -19.99 -7.91
CA PRO A 232 13.90 -21.30 -7.54
C PRO A 232 12.41 -21.28 -7.90
N ARG A 233 11.94 -22.29 -8.64
CA ARG A 233 10.51 -22.42 -9.02
C ARG A 233 9.64 -22.21 -7.78
N PHE A 234 8.78 -21.20 -7.82
CA PHE A 234 7.63 -21.16 -6.92
C PHE A 234 6.72 -22.32 -7.35
N GLU A 235 6.67 -23.37 -6.54
CA GLU A 235 5.57 -24.34 -6.63
C GLU A 235 4.29 -23.59 -6.32
N THR A 236 3.54 -23.25 -7.37
CA THR A 236 2.17 -22.75 -7.26
C THR A 236 1.31 -23.91 -6.77
N GLY A 237 1.17 -24.04 -5.45
CA GLY A 237 0.05 -24.73 -4.84
C GLY A 237 -1.17 -23.82 -4.91
N PHE A 238 -2.21 -24.32 -5.58
CA PHE A 238 -3.52 -23.71 -5.83
C PHE A 238 -4.18 -23.09 -4.59
#